data_AF-A0A847PP40-F1
#
_entry.id   AF-A0A847PP40-F1
#
_cell.length_a   1.000
_cell.length_b   1.000
_cell.length_c   1.000
_cell.angle_alpha   90.00
_cell.angle_beta   90.00
_cell.angle_gamma   90.00
#
_symmetry.space_group_name_H-M   'P 1'
#
loop_
_entity.id
_entity.type
_entity.pdbx_description
1 polymer ?
#
loop_
_entity_poly.entity_id
_entity_poly.type
_entity_poly.pdbx_seq_one_letter_code
_entity_poly.pdbx_strand_id
1 'polypeptide(L)'
;IAFVGTTKGESVRISARAKRDAVNVGVNLGQLMEDISSEYNGTGGGHSGAAGIDVIADMKEVLDKCREKTKKILEASLGATSREITFEDEIEEKDE
;
A
#
# COMPACT_ATOMS: atom_id res chain seq x y z
N ILE A 1 8.31 2.12 0.12
CA ILE A 1 7.21 2.08 1.12
C ILE A 1 6.87 0.61 1.31
N ALA A 2 6.48 0.17 2.51
CA ALA A 2 6.16 -1.22 2.77
C ALA A 2 4.75 -1.36 3.34
N PHE A 3 4.04 -2.39 2.89
CA PHE A 3 2.74 -2.82 3.39
C PHE A 3 2.85 -4.29 3.79
N VAL A 4 2.30 -4.65 4.95
CA VAL A 4 2.26 -6.04 5.43
C VAL A 4 0.83 -6.34 5.85
N GLY A 5 0.24 -7.38 5.27
CA GLY A 5 -1.10 -7.86 5.57
C GLY A 5 -1.10 -9.09 6.47
N THR A 6 -2.10 -9.19 7.34
CA THR A 6 -2.40 -10.39 8.14
C THR A 6 -3.91 -10.61 8.14
N THR A 7 -4.34 -11.86 8.01
CA THR A 7 -5.75 -12.26 8.13
C THR A 7 -6.04 -12.82 9.52
N LYS A 8 -7.22 -12.48 10.05
CA LYS A 8 -7.78 -13.08 11.25
C LYS A 8 -9.27 -13.32 11.05
N GLY A 9 -9.63 -14.56 10.71
CA GLY A 9 -10.98 -14.87 10.24
C GLY A 9 -11.26 -14.12 8.95
N GLU A 10 -12.39 -13.41 8.88
CA GLU A 10 -12.79 -12.58 7.74
C GLU A 10 -12.17 -11.17 7.76
N SER A 11 -11.49 -10.79 8.84
CA SER A 11 -10.83 -9.50 8.95
C SER A 11 -9.41 -9.53 8.37
N VAL A 12 -9.06 -8.46 7.66
CA VAL A 12 -7.74 -8.17 7.14
C VAL A 12 -7.21 -6.95 7.86
N ARG A 13 -6.00 -7.10 8.41
CA ARG A 13 -5.22 -5.99 8.96
C ARG A 13 -4.01 -5.73 8.09
N ILE A 14 -3.84 -4.50 7.61
CA ILE A 14 -2.61 -4.07 6.93
C ILE A 14 -1.91 -3.02 7.77
N SER A 15 -0.60 -3.18 7.93
CA SER A 15 0.30 -2.19 8.53
C SER A 15 1.23 -1.61 7.48
N ALA A 16 1.41 -0.29 7.48
CA ALA A 16 2.22 0.43 6.52
C ALA A 16 3.35 1.23 7.17
N ARG A 17 4.49 1.32 6.48
CA ARG A 17 5.63 2.17 6.85
C ARG A 17 6.23 2.86 5.62
N ALA A 18 6.57 4.13 5.77
CA ALA A 18 7.25 4.93 4.77
C ALA A 18 8.56 5.50 5.34
N LYS A 19 9.60 5.53 4.50
CA LYS A 19 10.83 6.28 4.80
C LYS A 19 10.54 7.78 4.73
N ARG A 20 11.34 8.60 5.42
CA ARG A 20 11.19 10.07 5.42
C ARG A 20 11.17 10.66 4.02
N ASP A 21 12.02 10.17 3.11
CA ASP A 21 12.07 10.67 1.73
C ASP A 21 10.72 10.51 1.02
N ALA A 22 10.03 9.39 1.23
CA ALA A 22 8.70 9.16 0.67
C ALA A 22 7.66 10.12 1.28
N VAL A 23 7.73 10.36 2.59
CA VAL A 23 6.85 11.33 3.27
C VAL A 23 7.09 12.75 2.76
N ASN A 24 8.36 13.13 2.58
CA ASN A 24 8.77 14.46 2.10
C ASN A 24 8.30 14.74 0.68
N VAL A 25 8.14 13.71 -0.16
CA VAL A 25 7.55 13.82 -1.50
C VAL A 25 6.03 13.64 -1.50
N GLY A 26 5.35 13.78 -0.36
CA GLY A 26 3.89 13.88 -0.30
C GLY A 26 3.14 12.61 0.09
N VAL A 27 3.83 11.52 0.43
CA VAL A 27 3.15 10.31 0.95
C VAL A 27 2.64 10.58 2.36
N ASN A 28 1.32 10.48 2.53
CA ASN A 28 0.66 10.46 3.84
C ASN A 28 -0.06 9.12 4.04
N LEU A 29 0.59 8.19 4.76
CA LEU A 29 0.01 6.86 5.02
C LEU A 29 -1.24 6.90 5.90
N GLY A 30 -1.37 7.88 6.80
CA GLY A 30 -2.55 8.03 7.65
C GLY A 30 -3.80 8.29 6.82
N GLN A 31 -3.73 9.32 5.97
CA GLN A 31 -4.82 9.66 5.03
C GLN A 31 -5.10 8.52 4.06
N LEU A 32 -4.05 7.91 3.50
CA LEU A 32 -4.20 6.79 2.57
C LEU A 32 -5.01 5.63 3.18
N MET A 33 -4.73 5.27 4.44
CA MET A 33 -5.42 4.18 5.12
C MET A 33 -6.86 4.55 5.47
N GLU A 34 -7.10 5.79 5.89
CA GLU A 34 -8.45 6.32 6.14
C GLU A 34 -9.30 6.25 4.86
N ASP A 35 -8.78 6.76 3.74
CA ASP A 35 -9.45 6.75 2.44
C ASP A 35 -9.79 5.33 2.00
N ILE A 36 -8.83 4.40 2.06
CA ILE A 36 -9.07 3.00 1.68
C ILE A 36 -10.11 2.38 2.62
N SER A 37 -10.04 2.62 3.93
CA SER A 37 -10.93 1.97 4.90
C SER A 37 -12.39 2.38 4.73
N SER A 38 -12.63 3.60 4.26
CA SER A 38 -13.96 4.11 3.96
C SER A 38 -14.67 3.32 2.86
N GLU A 39 -13.91 2.67 1.97
CA GLU A 39 -14.45 1.85 0.88
C GLU A 39 -14.89 0.46 1.34
N TYR A 40 -14.46 0.03 2.53
CA TYR A 40 -14.71 -1.31 3.08
C TYR A 40 -15.46 -1.28 4.42
N ASN A 41 -16.07 -0.15 4.78
CA ASN A 41 -16.74 0.04 6.09
C ASN A 41 -15.85 -0.34 7.29
N GLY A 42 -14.53 -0.19 7.15
CA GLY A 42 -13.57 -0.53 8.20
C GLY A 42 -12.99 0.70 8.88
N THR A 43 -11.86 0.51 9.55
CA THR A 43 -11.13 1.59 10.22
C THR A 43 -9.72 1.70 9.65
N GLY A 44 -9.25 2.92 9.44
CA GLY A 44 -7.92 3.20 8.92
C GLY A 44 -7.40 4.53 9.42
N GLY A 45 -6.09 4.63 9.60
CA GLY A 45 -5.46 5.87 10.04
C GLY A 45 -4.06 5.69 10.62
N GLY A 46 -3.50 6.79 11.12
CA GLY A 46 -2.16 6.85 11.71
C GLY A 46 -1.42 8.14 11.35
N HIS A 47 -0.10 8.07 11.31
CA HIS A 47 0.78 9.18 10.92
C HIS A 47 1.28 9.02 9.48
N SER A 48 1.78 10.12 8.90
CA SER A 48 2.27 10.14 7.52
C SER A 48 3.33 9.07 7.21
N GLY A 49 4.19 8.75 8.18
CA GLY A 49 5.22 7.70 8.05
C GLY A 49 4.80 6.30 8.49
N ALA A 50 3.67 6.14 9.20
CA ALA A 50 3.25 4.87 9.79
C ALA A 50 1.74 4.85 10.06
N ALA A 51 1.03 3.91 9.44
CA ALA A 51 -0.42 3.79 9.55
C ALA A 51 -0.87 2.34 9.47
N GLY A 52 -2.16 2.09 9.68
CA GLY A 52 -2.76 0.79 9.46
C GLY A 52 -4.25 0.87 9.15
N ILE A 53 -4.78 -0.26 8.70
CA ILE A 53 -6.18 -0.46 8.31
C ILE A 53 -6.66 -1.82 8.83
N ASP A 54 -7.95 -1.88 9.19
CA ASP A 54 -8.68 -3.06 9.64
C ASP A 54 -10.04 -3.10 8.93
N VAL A 55 -10.24 -4.09 8.07
CA VAL A 55 -11.39 -4.19 7.14
C VAL A 55 -11.83 -5.65 6.95
N ILE A 56 -13.07 -5.85 6.51
CA ILE A 56 -13.56 -7.17 6.06
C ILE A 56 -13.48 -7.18 4.53
N ALA A 57 -12.46 -7.84 3.99
CA ALA A 57 -12.16 -7.86 2.56
C ALA A 57 -11.17 -8.99 2.22
N ASP A 58 -10.92 -9.20 0.92
CA ASP A 58 -9.79 -10.03 0.49
C ASP A 58 -8.46 -9.30 0.72
N MET A 59 -7.45 -10.00 1.27
CA MET A 59 -6.17 -9.37 1.62
C MET A 59 -5.44 -8.84 0.38
N LYS A 60 -5.45 -9.60 -0.71
CA LYS A 60 -4.75 -9.24 -1.94
C LYS A 60 -5.38 -7.99 -2.55
N GLU A 61 -6.71 -7.91 -2.57
CA GLU A 61 -7.44 -6.73 -3.04
C GLU A 61 -7.00 -5.45 -2.28
N VAL A 62 -6.96 -5.49 -0.95
CA VAL A 62 -6.60 -4.31 -0.14
C VAL A 62 -5.12 -3.95 -0.33
N LEU A 63 -4.22 -4.94 -0.40
CA LEU A 63 -2.80 -4.71 -0.67
C LEU A 63 -2.55 -4.09 -2.06
N ASP A 64 -3.24 -4.60 -3.09
CA ASP A 64 -3.16 -4.07 -4.45
C ASP A 64 -3.64 -2.62 -4.49
N LYS A 65 -4.71 -2.30 -3.74
CA LYS A 65 -5.22 -0.94 -3.62
C LYS A 65 -4.25 0.00 -2.91
N CYS A 66 -3.61 -0.46 -1.83
CA CYS A 66 -2.52 0.27 -1.18
C CYS A 66 -1.37 0.56 -2.15
N ARG A 67 -0.96 -0.42 -2.96
CA ARG A 67 0.09 -0.27 -3.98
C ARG A 67 -0.32 0.75 -5.04
N GLU A 68 -1.51 0.63 -5.61
CA GLU A 68 -1.98 1.49 -6.71
C GLU A 68 -2.10 2.95 -6.27
N LYS A 69 -2.77 3.22 -5.15
CA LYS A 69 -2.93 4.60 -4.65
C LYS A 69 -1.58 5.22 -4.29
N THR A 70 -0.67 4.45 -3.70
CA THR A 70 0.68 4.93 -3.38
C THR A 70 1.50 5.21 -4.63
N LYS A 71 1.40 4.35 -5.66
CA LYS A 71 2.05 4.56 -6.97
C LYS A 71 1.61 5.91 -7.57
N LYS A 72 0.31 6.17 -7.61
CA LYS A 72 -0.25 7.45 -8.11
C LYS A 72 0.31 8.67 -7.38
N ILE A 73 0.44 8.61 -6.04
CA ILE A 73 1.03 9.69 -5.24
C ILE A 73 2.49 9.93 -5.63
N LEU A 74 3.28 8.86 -5.74
CA LEU A 74 4.70 8.97 -6.10
C LEU A 74 4.90 9.47 -7.53
N GLU A 75 4.10 9.00 -8.49
CA GLU A 75 4.16 9.43 -9.89
C GLU A 75 3.84 10.92 -10.04
N ALA A 76 2.84 11.41 -9.30
CA ALA A 76 2.48 12.82 -9.28
C ALA A 76 3.64 13.68 -8.72
N SER A 77 4.38 13.17 -7.73
CA SER A 77 5.48 13.89 -7.10
C SER A 77 6.81 13.80 -7.85
N LEU A 78 7.05 12.74 -8.61
CA LEU A 78 8.31 12.51 -9.34
C LEU A 78 8.32 13.09 -10.76
N GLY A 79 7.16 13.48 -11.29
CA GLY A 79 7.04 13.90 -12.69
C GLY A 79 7.21 12.71 -13.63
N ALA A 80 6.08 12.12 -14.05
CA ALA A 80 5.96 10.87 -14.81
C ALA A 80 7.19 10.45 -15.64
N THR A 81 8.08 9.65 -15.05
CA THR A 81 9.03 8.80 -15.78
C THR A 81 9.39 7.61 -14.90
N SER A 82 8.68 6.49 -15.05
CA SER A 82 9.17 5.17 -14.67
C SER A 82 8.37 4.11 -15.44
N ARG A 83 9.08 3.28 -16.22
CA ARG A 83 8.52 2.12 -16.93
C ARG A 83 7.84 1.18 -15.95
N GLU A 84 6.72 0.61 -16.37
CA GLU A 84 6.08 -0.50 -15.66
C GLU A 84 7.03 -1.70 -15.67
N ILE A 85 7.45 -2.15 -14.50
CA ILE A 85 7.99 -3.50 -14.31
C ILE A 85 6.80 -4.33 -13.84
N THR A 86 6.33 -5.22 -14.70
CA THR A 86 5.25 -6.15 -14.39
C THR A 86 5.84 -7.39 -13.72
N PHE A 87 5.00 -8.13 -12.99
CA PHE A 87 5.45 -9.23 -12.12
C PHE A 87 6.00 -10.44 -12.90
N GLU A 88 5.90 -10.46 -14.23
CA GLU A 88 6.49 -11.47 -15.10
C GLU A 88 8.03 -11.43 -15.18
N ASP A 89 8.69 -10.37 -14.73
CA ASP A 89 10.15 -10.22 -14.86
C ASP A 89 10.98 -10.89 -13.73
N GLU A 90 10.37 -11.45 -12.66
CA GLU A 90 11.12 -11.96 -11.49
C GLU A 90 10.94 -13.47 -11.18
N ILE A 91 10.43 -14.28 -12.12
CA ILE A 91 10.47 -15.75 -11.97
C ILE A 91 11.44 -16.35 -12.99
N GLU A 92 12.74 -16.13 -12.77
CA GLU A 92 13.72 -17.15 -13.16
C GLU A 92 13.79 -18.15 -12.01
N GLU A 93 13.01 -19.24 -12.12
CA GLU A 93 13.31 -20.46 -11.40
C GLU A 93 14.72 -20.92 -11.82
N LYS A 94 15.69 -20.76 -10.92
CA LYS A 94 16.94 -21.52 -11.03
C LYS A 94 16.69 -22.91 -10.45
N ASP A 95 16.15 -23.79 -11.29
CA ASP A 95 16.44 -25.21 -11.20
C ASP A 95 17.89 -25.44 -11.65
N GLU A 96 18.80 -25.70 -10.69
CA GLU A 96 19.87 -26.70 -10.83
C GLU A 96 20.41 -27.12 -9.45
#